data_AF-A0A956NJT1-F1
#
_entry.id   AF-A0A956NJT1-F1
#
_cell.length_a   1.000
_cell.length_b   1.000
_cell.length_c   1.000
_cell.angle_alpha   90.00
_cell.angle_beta   90.00
_cell.angle_gamma   90.00
#
_symmetry.space_group_name_H-M   'P 1'
#
loop_
_entity.id
_entity.type
_entity.pdbx_description
1 polymer ?
#
loop_
_entity_poly.entity_id
_entity_poly.type
_entity_poly.pdbx_seq_one_letter_code
_entity_poly.pdbx_strand_id
1 'polypeptide(L)'
;MTRATVNAVLAPSLAAALGLAASTAQAGFPGPDGPNAGGALVLAAAPGVVFTTDEESYCGAIGLDHCSDAVTRTDSPEPIVLAVLGAFNEMTSPRVTGVTFGWDYDDTRVSIVGFGSCGDFELATADWPAPGEGTAVTFVETQLTPLVEFYWAAAYDYYAAPAMLQLTEHPSQGASFSDDSIPAILDEIVNLGAFGFFTDGYLPCPPNTLAGGCCFEDLSCQILDEPDCLDAGGQFQGWGTNCDEPCHWNQSGVCCLPDGECVYVFPSDACESELGGYFLEGEVCDPNPCVPTPTEDNSWGGVKSRFRE
;
A
#
# COMPACT_ATOMS: atom_id res chain seq x y z
N MET A 1 -78.36 -13.22 40.59
CA MET A 1 -78.16 -14.26 39.57
C MET A 1 -77.12 -13.74 38.60
N THR A 2 -75.89 -14.21 38.79
CA THR A 2 -74.69 -13.76 38.10
C THR A 2 -74.34 -14.82 37.06
N ARG A 3 -74.20 -14.43 35.79
CA ARG A 3 -73.54 -15.18 34.71
C ARG A 3 -72.46 -14.24 34.16
N ALA A 4 -71.19 -14.57 34.39
CA ALA A 4 -70.34 -15.45 33.56
C ALA A 4 -69.86 -14.70 32.30
N THR A 5 -68.58 -14.30 32.27
CA THR A 5 -67.43 -14.95 31.58
C THR A 5 -67.14 -14.21 30.26
N VAL A 6 -65.93 -13.92 29.76
CA VAL A 6 -64.54 -14.33 30.04
C VAL A 6 -63.60 -13.35 29.29
N ASN A 7 -62.41 -13.15 29.85
CA ASN A 7 -61.10 -12.72 29.31
C ASN A 7 -60.99 -11.98 27.97
N ALA A 8 -60.31 -10.82 28.04
CA ALA A 8 -59.49 -10.28 26.96
C ALA A 8 -58.09 -9.93 27.50
N VAL A 9 -57.11 -10.22 26.65
CA VAL A 9 -55.66 -10.19 26.82
C VAL A 9 -55.12 -8.76 27.01
N LEU A 10 -54.21 -8.57 27.97
CA LEU A 10 -53.29 -7.42 28.02
C LEU A 10 -51.91 -7.88 28.52
N ALA A 11 -50.90 -7.75 27.65
CA ALA A 11 -49.48 -7.75 28.02
C ALA A 11 -49.14 -6.48 28.84
N PRO A 12 -48.01 -6.45 29.58
CA PRO A 12 -46.84 -5.77 28.98
C PRO A 12 -45.43 -6.22 29.44
N SER A 13 -44.47 -6.00 28.54
CA SER A 13 -43.13 -5.40 28.76
C SER A 13 -41.98 -6.16 29.47
N LEU A 14 -40.76 -5.73 29.09
CA LEU A 14 -39.39 -6.09 29.51
C LEU A 14 -38.79 -7.33 28.80
N ALA A 15 -37.61 -7.31 28.17
CA ALA A 15 -36.58 -6.28 28.02
C ALA A 15 -35.76 -6.59 26.74
N ALA A 16 -35.32 -5.54 26.05
CA ALA A 16 -34.37 -5.62 24.95
C ALA A 16 -32.96 -5.84 25.50
N ALA A 17 -32.27 -6.89 25.03
CA ALA A 17 -30.83 -7.04 25.17
C ALA A 17 -30.21 -6.85 23.78
N LEU A 18 -29.68 -5.66 23.52
CA LEU A 18 -28.74 -5.43 22.42
C LEU A 18 -27.44 -6.14 22.76
N GLY A 19 -27.15 -7.23 22.06
CA GLY A 19 -25.80 -7.78 22.00
C GLY A 19 -25.02 -7.03 20.93
N LEU A 20 -24.14 -6.12 21.34
CA LEU A 20 -23.06 -5.64 20.47
C LEU A 20 -22.09 -6.81 20.25
N ALA A 21 -22.08 -7.37 19.04
CA ALA A 21 -20.97 -8.18 18.59
C ALA A 21 -19.81 -7.24 18.27
N ALA A 22 -18.81 -7.19 19.16
CA ALA A 22 -17.52 -6.62 18.83
C ALA A 22 -16.87 -7.53 17.78
N SER A 23 -16.73 -7.06 16.54
CA SER A 23 -15.85 -7.70 15.58
C SER A 23 -14.42 -7.51 16.08
N THR A 24 -13.77 -8.61 16.44
CA THR A 24 -12.32 -8.62 16.54
C THR A 24 -11.81 -8.68 15.10
N ALA A 25 -11.58 -7.51 14.50
CA ALA A 25 -10.65 -7.40 13.39
C ALA A 25 -9.32 -7.94 13.91
N GLN A 26 -8.96 -9.14 13.50
CA GLN A 26 -7.64 -9.68 13.76
C GLN A 26 -6.71 -8.81 12.90
N ALA A 27 -5.98 -7.88 13.53
CA ALA A 27 -4.84 -7.25 12.87
C ALA A 27 -3.90 -8.39 12.47
N GLY A 28 -3.81 -8.65 11.17
CA GLY A 28 -2.77 -9.51 10.63
C GLY A 28 -1.42 -8.94 11.03
N PHE A 29 -0.48 -9.82 11.35
CA PHE A 29 0.91 -9.42 11.48
C PHE A 29 1.34 -8.80 10.13
N PRO A 30 1.94 -7.60 10.08
CA PRO A 30 2.51 -7.12 8.84
C PRO A 30 3.66 -8.08 8.50
N GLY A 31 3.55 -8.76 7.35
CA GLY A 31 4.71 -9.38 6.74
C GLY A 31 5.71 -8.28 6.35
N PRO A 32 6.90 -8.64 5.85
CA PRO A 32 7.66 -7.67 5.06
C PRO A 32 6.77 -7.31 3.87
N ASP A 33 6.22 -6.10 3.93
CA ASP A 33 5.49 -5.45 2.85
C ASP A 33 6.21 -5.74 1.52
N GLY A 34 5.48 -6.35 0.60
CA GLY A 34 5.97 -6.73 -0.71
C GLY A 34 6.14 -5.51 -1.63
N PRO A 35 6.58 -5.73 -2.88
CA PRO A 35 6.90 -4.66 -3.81
C PRO A 35 5.71 -3.75 -4.18
N ASN A 36 4.47 -4.16 -3.88
CA ASN A 36 3.25 -3.42 -4.18
C ASN A 36 2.65 -2.73 -2.95
N ALA A 37 3.32 -2.78 -1.80
CA ALA A 37 2.84 -2.20 -0.56
C ALA A 37 2.62 -0.68 -0.66
N GLY A 38 1.62 -0.20 0.08
CA GLY A 38 1.18 1.20 0.02
C GLY A 38 0.38 1.56 -1.23
N GLY A 39 0.12 0.60 -2.13
CA GLY A 39 -0.71 0.79 -3.32
C GLY A 39 -2.18 0.99 -2.98
N ALA A 40 -2.86 1.81 -3.78
CA ALA A 40 -4.30 2.08 -3.67
C ALA A 40 -5.01 1.78 -5.00
N LEU A 41 -6.32 1.57 -4.96
CA LEU A 41 -7.14 1.54 -6.17
C LEU A 41 -7.88 2.85 -6.39
N VAL A 42 -7.83 3.33 -7.61
CA VAL A 42 -8.49 4.55 -8.08
C VAL A 42 -9.55 4.16 -9.10
N LEU A 43 -10.73 4.79 -9.01
CA LEU A 43 -11.77 4.71 -10.02
C LEU A 43 -11.90 6.07 -10.69
N ALA A 44 -11.43 6.17 -11.94
CA ALA A 44 -11.31 7.45 -12.65
C ALA A 44 -12.01 7.40 -14.01
N ALA A 45 -12.56 8.52 -14.44
CA ALA A 45 -13.06 8.68 -15.80
C ALA A 45 -11.91 8.83 -16.79
N ALA A 46 -12.11 8.31 -18.00
CA ALA A 46 -11.27 8.57 -19.16
C ALA A 46 -11.83 9.80 -19.91
N PRO A 47 -11.34 11.03 -19.62
CA PRO A 47 -11.90 12.24 -20.22
C PRO A 47 -11.73 12.23 -21.74
N GLY A 48 -12.81 12.53 -22.46
CA GLY A 48 -12.80 12.56 -23.92
C GLY A 48 -12.99 11.20 -24.60
N VAL A 49 -13.08 10.11 -23.84
CA VAL A 49 -13.48 8.80 -24.34
C VAL A 49 -15.01 8.70 -24.33
N VAL A 50 -15.59 8.34 -25.47
CA VAL A 50 -17.04 8.17 -25.62
C VAL A 50 -17.35 6.69 -25.63
N PHE A 51 -18.29 6.27 -24.79
CA PHE A 51 -18.76 4.89 -24.81
C PHE A 51 -19.59 4.60 -26.05
N THR A 52 -19.28 3.48 -26.68
CA THR A 52 -19.99 2.87 -27.81
C THR A 52 -20.03 1.36 -27.61
N THR A 53 -21.06 0.71 -28.16
CA THR A 53 -21.22 -0.75 -28.10
C THR A 53 -20.40 -1.51 -29.15
N ASP A 54 -19.80 -0.78 -30.10
CA ASP A 54 -19.01 -1.37 -31.19
C ASP A 54 -17.54 -1.55 -30.81
N GLU A 55 -17.10 -0.88 -29.74
CA GLU A 55 -15.76 -1.02 -29.18
C GLU A 55 -15.76 -2.16 -28.15
N GLU A 56 -14.83 -3.10 -28.30
CA GLU A 56 -14.76 -4.30 -27.46
C GLU A 56 -14.04 -4.06 -26.14
N SER A 57 -13.15 -3.05 -26.07
CA SER A 57 -12.38 -2.74 -24.88
C SER A 57 -11.97 -1.27 -24.83
N TYR A 58 -11.90 -0.73 -23.61
CA TYR A 58 -11.39 0.62 -23.35
C TYR A 58 -10.10 0.63 -22.54
N CYS A 59 -9.44 -0.52 -22.40
CA CYS A 59 -8.14 -0.60 -21.73
C CYS A 59 -7.10 0.27 -22.44
N GLY A 60 -6.36 1.07 -21.68
CA GLY A 60 -5.38 2.02 -22.19
C GLY A 60 -5.98 3.34 -22.66
N ALA A 61 -7.30 3.53 -22.57
CA ALA A 61 -7.97 4.74 -23.05
C ALA A 61 -7.94 5.89 -22.02
N ILE A 62 -7.62 5.61 -20.75
CA ILE A 62 -7.65 6.64 -19.70
C ILE A 62 -6.58 7.73 -19.90
N GLY A 63 -5.40 7.36 -20.41
CA GLY A 63 -4.34 8.30 -20.75
C GLY A 63 -3.87 9.20 -19.60
N LEU A 64 -3.86 8.68 -18.35
CA LEU A 64 -3.37 9.41 -17.19
C LEU A 64 -1.87 9.19 -16.98
N ASP A 65 -1.14 10.29 -16.79
CA ASP A 65 0.29 10.27 -16.45
C ASP A 65 0.52 10.19 -14.93
N HIS A 66 -0.33 10.88 -14.15
CA HIS A 66 -0.24 10.96 -12.69
C HIS A 66 -1.58 10.62 -12.02
N CYS A 67 -1.52 9.99 -10.84
CA CYS A 67 -2.73 9.67 -10.08
C CYS A 67 -3.54 10.93 -9.73
N SER A 68 -2.85 12.03 -9.42
CA SER A 68 -3.48 13.31 -9.05
C SER A 68 -4.34 13.92 -10.14
N ASP A 69 -4.13 13.52 -11.40
CA ASP A 69 -4.87 14.02 -12.56
C ASP A 69 -6.17 13.24 -12.80
N ALA A 70 -6.42 12.18 -12.02
CA ALA A 70 -7.60 11.36 -12.13
C ALA A 70 -8.89 12.15 -11.88
N VAL A 71 -9.84 12.04 -12.82
CA VAL A 71 -11.16 12.65 -12.70
C VAL A 71 -12.11 11.67 -12.02
N THR A 72 -12.55 11.97 -10.80
CA THR A 72 -13.43 11.09 -10.01
C THR A 72 -14.88 11.57 -9.91
N ARG A 73 -15.26 12.57 -10.73
CA ARG A 73 -16.60 13.13 -10.77
C ARG A 73 -17.08 13.36 -12.18
N THR A 74 -18.38 13.17 -12.38
CA THR A 74 -19.11 13.68 -13.54
C THR A 74 -20.38 14.41 -13.14
N ASP A 75 -20.76 15.41 -13.93
CA ASP A 75 -22.09 16.03 -13.89
C ASP A 75 -22.87 15.78 -15.21
N SER A 76 -22.48 14.74 -15.95
CA SER A 76 -23.13 14.32 -17.19
C SER A 76 -24.08 13.13 -16.94
N PRO A 77 -25.27 13.10 -17.56
CA PRO A 77 -26.17 11.95 -17.53
C PRO A 77 -25.78 10.85 -18.55
N GLU A 78 -24.84 11.14 -19.45
CA GLU A 78 -24.40 10.17 -20.47
C GLU A 78 -23.47 9.11 -19.87
N PRO A 79 -23.42 7.89 -20.43
CA PRO A 79 -22.44 6.87 -20.07
C PRO A 79 -21.01 7.37 -20.16
N ILE A 80 -20.25 7.14 -19.09
CA ILE A 80 -18.84 7.51 -18.99
C ILE A 80 -18.02 6.24 -18.84
N VAL A 81 -16.93 6.20 -19.59
CA VAL A 81 -15.90 5.16 -19.45
C VAL A 81 -15.04 5.49 -18.25
N LEU A 82 -15.04 4.56 -17.30
CA LEU A 82 -14.26 4.55 -16.08
C LEU A 82 -13.16 3.49 -16.22
N ALA A 83 -12.02 3.72 -15.59
CA ALA A 83 -11.00 2.70 -15.40
C ALA A 83 -10.71 2.49 -13.91
N VAL A 84 -10.47 1.24 -13.55
CA VAL A 84 -9.93 0.81 -12.25
C VAL A 84 -8.42 0.77 -12.38
N LEU A 85 -7.75 1.64 -11.63
CA LEU A 85 -6.31 1.85 -11.69
C LEU A 85 -5.66 1.45 -10.37
N GLY A 86 -4.57 0.68 -10.43
CA GLY A 86 -3.60 0.60 -9.34
C GLY A 86 -2.73 1.83 -9.36
N ALA A 87 -2.76 2.59 -8.28
CA ALA A 87 -1.84 3.68 -8.04
C ALA A 87 -0.81 3.25 -7.00
N PHE A 88 0.45 3.45 -7.33
CA PHE A 88 1.62 3.23 -6.48
C PHE A 88 2.39 4.54 -6.38
N ASN A 89 3.23 4.67 -5.35
CA ASN A 89 4.12 5.83 -5.21
C ASN A 89 5.03 5.92 -6.45
N GLU A 90 5.13 7.11 -7.05
CA GLU A 90 5.88 7.32 -8.29
C GLU A 90 7.39 7.04 -8.20
N MET A 91 7.93 6.95 -6.98
CA MET A 91 9.33 6.62 -6.72
C MET A 91 9.55 5.13 -6.37
N THR A 92 8.48 4.31 -6.31
CA THR A 92 8.61 2.85 -6.20
C THR A 92 8.55 2.20 -7.59
N SER A 93 8.99 0.94 -7.65
CA SER A 93 8.82 0.09 -8.83
C SER A 93 7.91 -1.07 -8.42
N PRO A 94 6.58 -0.93 -8.56
CA PRO A 94 5.67 -2.02 -8.27
C PRO A 94 6.00 -3.23 -9.17
N ARG A 95 5.58 -4.41 -8.76
CA ARG A 95 5.76 -5.66 -9.51
C ARG A 95 4.44 -6.44 -9.54
N VAL A 96 3.39 -5.80 -10.02
CA VAL A 96 2.02 -6.34 -9.95
C VAL A 96 1.80 -7.38 -11.03
N THR A 97 1.29 -8.54 -10.65
CA THR A 97 0.79 -9.58 -11.57
C THR A 97 -0.70 -9.81 -11.43
N GLY A 98 -1.34 -9.25 -10.42
CA GLY A 98 -2.77 -9.39 -10.25
C GLY A 98 -3.35 -8.50 -9.16
N VAL A 99 -4.67 -8.37 -9.20
CA VAL A 99 -5.47 -7.60 -8.27
C VAL A 99 -6.76 -8.33 -7.96
N THR A 100 -7.23 -8.22 -6.72
CA THR A 100 -8.58 -8.60 -6.30
C THR A 100 -9.32 -7.37 -5.83
N PHE A 101 -10.55 -7.17 -6.30
CA PHE A 101 -11.41 -6.08 -5.85
C PHE A 101 -12.88 -6.40 -6.12
N GLY A 102 -13.77 -5.56 -5.60
CA GLY A 102 -15.18 -5.53 -5.95
C GLY A 102 -15.67 -4.10 -6.11
N TRP A 103 -16.97 -3.94 -6.28
CA TRP A 103 -17.60 -2.64 -6.18
C TRP A 103 -18.99 -2.71 -5.57
N ASP A 104 -19.45 -1.57 -5.08
CA ASP A 104 -20.80 -1.39 -4.56
C ASP A 104 -21.40 -0.08 -5.07
N TYR A 105 -22.71 -0.12 -5.34
CA TYR A 105 -23.50 0.99 -5.85
C TYR A 105 -24.99 0.72 -5.68
N ASP A 106 -25.80 1.78 -5.70
CA ASP A 106 -27.25 1.66 -5.76
C ASP A 106 -27.68 1.33 -7.19
N ASP A 107 -28.05 0.07 -7.46
CA ASP A 107 -28.47 -0.43 -8.79
C ASP A 107 -29.78 0.19 -9.30
N THR A 108 -30.53 0.87 -8.43
CA THR A 108 -31.68 1.66 -8.84
C THR A 108 -31.28 3.01 -9.40
N ARG A 109 -30.03 3.44 -9.17
CA ARG A 109 -29.48 4.76 -9.52
C ARG A 109 -28.40 4.68 -10.58
N VAL A 110 -27.38 3.85 -10.35
CA VAL A 110 -26.22 3.69 -11.21
C VAL A 110 -26.39 2.40 -12.03
N SER A 111 -26.08 2.48 -13.31
CA SER A 111 -26.09 1.34 -14.23
C SER A 111 -24.74 1.18 -14.89
N ILE A 112 -24.18 -0.02 -14.84
CA ILE A 112 -23.00 -0.42 -15.60
C ILE A 112 -23.48 -1.10 -16.89
N VAL A 113 -23.17 -0.50 -18.04
CA VAL A 113 -23.66 -0.93 -19.37
C VAL A 113 -22.60 -1.57 -20.26
N GLY A 114 -21.34 -1.51 -19.85
CA GLY A 114 -20.21 -2.19 -20.49
C GLY A 114 -19.09 -2.32 -19.47
N PHE A 115 -18.29 -3.37 -19.58
CA PHE A 115 -17.18 -3.61 -18.67
C PHE A 115 -16.23 -4.66 -19.24
N GLY A 116 -15.00 -4.69 -18.77
CA GLY A 116 -14.04 -5.72 -19.15
C GLY A 116 -12.68 -5.60 -18.46
N SER A 117 -12.01 -6.75 -18.36
CA SER A 117 -10.66 -6.87 -17.82
C SER A 117 -9.60 -6.31 -18.78
N CYS A 118 -8.58 -5.68 -18.22
CA CYS A 118 -7.35 -5.29 -18.92
C CYS A 118 -6.22 -6.31 -18.75
N GLY A 119 -6.39 -7.31 -17.89
CA GLY A 119 -5.46 -8.41 -17.72
C GLY A 119 -5.73 -9.60 -18.63
N ASP A 120 -4.80 -10.55 -18.63
CA ASP A 120 -4.82 -11.76 -19.47
C ASP A 120 -5.81 -12.83 -18.96
N PHE A 121 -6.15 -12.79 -17.67
CA PHE A 121 -7.10 -13.71 -17.06
C PHE A 121 -7.97 -12.98 -16.03
N GLU A 122 -9.25 -13.31 -16.04
CA GLU A 122 -10.25 -12.79 -15.11
C GLU A 122 -10.97 -13.95 -14.41
N LEU A 123 -11.12 -13.84 -13.10
CA LEU A 123 -11.96 -14.71 -12.28
C LEU A 123 -12.96 -13.86 -11.50
N ALA A 124 -14.14 -13.71 -12.07
CA ALA A 124 -15.24 -12.97 -11.48
C ALA A 124 -16.18 -13.86 -10.65
N THR A 125 -16.90 -13.25 -9.71
CA THR A 125 -18.06 -13.88 -9.08
C THR A 125 -19.21 -14.04 -10.09
N ALA A 126 -20.22 -14.84 -9.72
CA ALA A 126 -21.24 -15.30 -10.67
C ALA A 126 -22.10 -14.17 -11.27
N ASP A 127 -22.37 -13.13 -10.47
CA ASP A 127 -23.27 -12.03 -10.84
C ASP A 127 -22.51 -10.73 -11.16
N TRP A 128 -21.18 -10.79 -11.30
CA TRP A 128 -20.37 -9.64 -11.72
C TRP A 128 -20.92 -9.04 -13.03
N PRO A 129 -21.21 -7.73 -13.12
CA PRO A 129 -20.74 -6.62 -12.28
C PRO A 129 -21.76 -6.09 -11.25
N ALA A 130 -22.65 -6.92 -10.70
CA ALA A 130 -23.67 -6.45 -9.75
C ALA A 130 -23.06 -5.82 -8.46
N PRO A 131 -23.81 -4.99 -7.72
CA PRO A 131 -23.32 -4.43 -6.45
C PRO A 131 -22.97 -5.51 -5.43
N GLY A 132 -21.85 -5.35 -4.73
CA GLY A 132 -21.34 -6.29 -3.72
C GLY A 132 -20.62 -7.51 -4.29
N GLU A 133 -20.51 -7.61 -5.61
CA GLU A 133 -19.75 -8.66 -6.30
C GLU A 133 -18.27 -8.30 -6.44
N GLY A 134 -17.44 -9.23 -6.91
CA GLY A 134 -16.00 -9.02 -7.07
C GLY A 134 -15.39 -9.73 -8.25
N THR A 135 -14.20 -9.28 -8.65
CA THR A 135 -13.37 -9.91 -9.67
C THR A 135 -11.90 -9.96 -9.27
N ALA A 136 -11.19 -10.93 -9.82
CA ALA A 136 -9.75 -11.04 -9.76
C ALA A 136 -9.19 -10.95 -11.18
N VAL A 137 -8.22 -10.06 -11.40
CA VAL A 137 -7.59 -9.85 -12.70
C VAL A 137 -6.11 -10.15 -12.56
N THR A 138 -5.54 -10.90 -13.51
CA THR A 138 -4.10 -11.22 -13.52
C THR A 138 -3.46 -10.98 -14.88
N PHE A 139 -2.18 -10.63 -14.88
CA PHE A 139 -1.33 -10.45 -16.05
C PHE A 139 -0.27 -11.55 -16.11
N VAL A 140 0.07 -11.96 -17.33
CA VAL A 140 1.22 -12.81 -17.60
C VAL A 140 2.52 -12.02 -17.47
N GLU A 141 2.51 -10.76 -17.91
CA GLU A 141 3.65 -9.86 -17.78
C GLU A 141 3.52 -9.00 -16.51
N THR A 142 4.58 -8.93 -15.72
CA THR A 142 4.64 -8.10 -14.51
C THR A 142 4.51 -6.62 -14.88
N GLN A 143 3.53 -5.95 -14.28
CA GLN A 143 3.30 -4.53 -14.42
C GLN A 143 4.25 -3.76 -13.50
N LEU A 144 5.05 -2.87 -14.09
CA LEU A 144 6.16 -2.17 -13.41
C LEU A 144 5.95 -0.66 -13.30
N THR A 145 4.83 -0.14 -13.81
CA THR A 145 4.52 1.29 -13.82
C THR A 145 3.78 1.69 -12.55
N PRO A 146 3.99 2.91 -12.02
CA PRO A 146 3.26 3.40 -10.84
C PRO A 146 1.75 3.53 -11.04
N LEU A 147 1.29 3.57 -12.29
CA LEU A 147 -0.12 3.47 -12.66
C LEU A 147 -0.33 2.24 -13.53
N VAL A 148 -1.25 1.38 -13.11
CA VAL A 148 -1.60 0.13 -13.80
C VAL A 148 -3.10 0.09 -14.02
N GLU A 149 -3.55 -0.14 -15.25
CA GLU A 149 -4.98 -0.26 -15.56
C GLU A 149 -5.42 -1.73 -15.49
N PHE A 150 -6.38 -2.02 -14.61
CA PHE A 150 -6.85 -3.37 -14.34
C PHE A 150 -8.17 -3.69 -15.02
N TYR A 151 -9.05 -2.70 -15.12
CA TYR A 151 -10.43 -2.91 -15.54
C TYR A 151 -11.01 -1.63 -16.12
N TRP A 152 -11.98 -1.77 -17.01
CA TRP A 152 -12.81 -0.64 -17.45
C TRP A 152 -14.29 -0.94 -17.22
N ALA A 153 -15.08 0.11 -17.03
CA ALA A 153 -16.53 0.04 -16.95
C ALA A 153 -17.17 1.28 -17.57
N ALA A 154 -18.28 1.13 -18.28
CA ALA A 154 -19.10 2.22 -18.75
C ALA A 154 -20.33 2.35 -17.85
N ALA A 155 -20.49 3.50 -17.19
CA ALA A 155 -21.56 3.70 -16.22
C ALA A 155 -22.22 5.08 -16.31
N TYR A 156 -23.49 5.17 -15.88
CA TYR A 156 -24.25 6.42 -15.75
C TYR A 156 -25.24 6.38 -14.59
N ASP A 157 -25.73 7.54 -14.15
CA ASP A 157 -26.86 7.67 -13.22
C ASP A 157 -28.17 7.96 -13.98
N TYR A 158 -29.24 7.23 -13.64
CA TYR A 158 -30.55 7.34 -14.28
C TYR A 158 -31.26 8.67 -14.05
N TYR A 159 -30.99 9.36 -12.94
CA TYR A 159 -31.80 10.47 -12.44
C TYR A 159 -31.11 11.82 -12.50
N ALA A 160 -29.89 11.88 -13.04
CA ALA A 160 -29.02 13.04 -13.01
C ALA A 160 -28.90 13.67 -11.60
N ALA A 161 -28.67 12.83 -10.60
CA ALA A 161 -28.61 13.25 -9.20
C ALA A 161 -27.49 12.52 -8.42
N PRO A 162 -27.09 13.03 -7.23
CA PRO A 162 -25.98 12.47 -6.47
C PRO A 162 -26.08 10.95 -6.28
N ALA A 163 -25.07 10.22 -6.76
CA ALA A 163 -24.90 8.78 -6.62
C ALA A 163 -23.40 8.42 -6.68
N MET A 164 -23.03 7.24 -6.18
CA MET A 164 -21.64 6.79 -6.12
C MET A 164 -21.51 5.38 -6.67
N LEU A 165 -20.39 5.12 -7.37
CA LEU A 165 -19.86 3.79 -7.62
C LEU A 165 -18.55 3.67 -6.82
N GLN A 166 -18.51 2.74 -5.87
CA GLN A 166 -17.40 2.61 -4.92
C GLN A 166 -16.65 1.32 -5.18
N LEU A 167 -15.32 1.35 -5.20
CA LEU A 167 -14.54 0.13 -5.13
C LEU A 167 -14.61 -0.44 -3.71
N THR A 168 -14.72 -1.76 -3.62
CA THR A 168 -14.79 -2.52 -2.37
C THR A 168 -13.82 -3.68 -2.40
N GLU A 169 -13.68 -4.38 -1.27
CA GLU A 169 -13.02 -5.66 -1.26
C GLU A 169 -13.80 -6.70 -2.06
N HIS A 170 -13.09 -7.66 -2.66
CA HIS A 170 -13.73 -8.85 -3.23
C HIS A 170 -14.39 -9.65 -2.10
N PRO A 171 -15.67 -10.08 -2.23
CA PRO A 171 -16.46 -10.63 -1.12
C PRO A 171 -15.89 -11.89 -0.47
N SER A 172 -15.07 -12.65 -1.19
CA SER A 172 -14.38 -13.84 -0.68
C SER A 172 -12.85 -13.80 -0.71
N GLN A 173 -12.24 -12.76 -1.31
CA GLN A 173 -10.78 -12.70 -1.56
C GLN A 173 -10.12 -11.45 -0.96
N GLY A 174 -10.88 -10.50 -0.42
CA GLY A 174 -10.34 -9.25 0.09
C GLY A 174 -9.93 -8.29 -1.02
N ALA A 175 -9.08 -7.31 -0.70
CA ALA A 175 -8.45 -6.42 -1.68
C ALA A 175 -6.92 -6.51 -1.56
N SER A 176 -6.28 -7.10 -2.56
CA SER A 176 -4.82 -7.24 -2.58
C SER A 176 -4.23 -7.13 -3.99
N PHE A 177 -2.97 -6.70 -4.05
CA PHE A 177 -2.10 -6.84 -5.19
C PHE A 177 -1.23 -8.09 -5.02
N SER A 178 -1.08 -8.89 -6.07
CA SER A 178 -0.12 -10.00 -6.08
C SER A 178 1.14 -9.63 -6.84
N ASP A 179 2.29 -10.10 -6.38
CA ASP A 179 3.57 -9.97 -7.10
C ASP A 179 3.88 -11.17 -8.02
N ASP A 180 5.04 -11.17 -8.66
CA ASP A 180 5.50 -12.28 -9.52
C ASP A 180 6.38 -13.32 -8.78
N SER A 181 6.37 -13.32 -7.43
CA SER A 181 7.04 -14.34 -6.62
C SER A 181 6.30 -15.68 -6.71
N ILE A 182 6.99 -16.76 -6.33
CA ILE A 182 6.41 -18.12 -6.31
C ILE A 182 6.63 -18.75 -4.92
N PRO A 183 5.60 -18.83 -4.04
CA PRO A 183 4.24 -18.29 -4.22
C PRO A 183 4.21 -16.76 -4.23
N ALA A 184 3.18 -16.19 -4.83
CA ALA A 184 3.01 -14.74 -4.89
C ALA A 184 2.85 -14.16 -3.48
N ILE A 185 3.56 -13.06 -3.23
CA ILE A 185 3.36 -12.21 -2.06
C ILE A 185 2.16 -11.32 -2.35
N LEU A 186 1.26 -11.21 -1.36
CA LEU A 186 0.06 -10.40 -1.44
C LEU A 186 0.24 -9.16 -0.59
N ASP A 187 0.10 -8.00 -1.21
CA ASP A 187 0.12 -6.70 -0.54
C ASP A 187 -1.31 -6.17 -0.44
N GLU A 188 -1.71 -5.74 0.76
CA GLU A 188 -3.04 -5.17 0.99
C GLU A 188 -3.19 -3.84 0.25
N ILE A 189 -4.37 -3.62 -0.35
CA ILE A 189 -4.71 -2.34 -0.97
C ILE A 189 -5.11 -1.37 0.14
N VAL A 190 -4.29 -0.33 0.37
CA VAL A 190 -4.46 0.53 1.55
C VAL A 190 -5.66 1.47 1.47
N ASN A 191 -6.16 1.73 0.26
CA ASN A 191 -7.34 2.57 0.03
C ASN A 191 -8.06 2.19 -1.28
N LEU A 192 -9.39 2.28 -1.24
CA LEU A 192 -10.27 1.99 -2.37
C LEU A 192 -11.03 3.25 -2.78
N GLY A 193 -10.88 3.65 -4.04
CA GLY A 193 -11.46 4.86 -4.60
C GLY A 193 -12.94 4.74 -4.93
N ALA A 194 -13.56 5.88 -5.24
CA ALA A 194 -14.95 5.93 -5.63
C ALA A 194 -15.20 7.02 -6.67
N PHE A 195 -16.12 6.76 -7.59
CA PHE A 195 -16.54 7.70 -8.61
C PHE A 195 -17.92 8.28 -8.29
N GLY A 196 -18.04 9.60 -8.38
CA GLY A 196 -19.26 10.34 -8.08
C GLY A 196 -20.02 10.80 -9.33
N PHE A 197 -21.31 10.47 -9.39
CA PHE A 197 -22.26 11.05 -10.32
C PHE A 197 -22.97 12.22 -9.65
N PHE A 198 -22.84 13.43 -10.19
CA PHE A 198 -23.38 14.68 -9.65
C PHE A 198 -22.95 14.99 -8.21
N THR A 199 -21.84 14.39 -7.77
CA THR A 199 -21.21 14.56 -6.46
C THR A 199 -19.71 14.28 -6.60
N ASP A 200 -18.91 14.77 -5.66
CA ASP A 200 -17.48 14.46 -5.63
C ASP A 200 -17.25 12.98 -5.33
N GLY A 201 -16.30 12.38 -6.04
CA GLY A 201 -15.79 11.04 -5.77
C GLY A 201 -14.76 11.02 -4.63
N TYR A 202 -14.10 9.88 -4.47
CA TYR A 202 -12.96 9.70 -3.58
C TYR A 202 -11.74 9.26 -4.40
N LEU A 203 -10.68 10.07 -4.36
CA LEU A 203 -9.43 9.83 -5.07
C LEU A 203 -8.30 9.50 -4.09
N PRO A 204 -8.00 8.21 -3.85
CA PRO A 204 -6.88 7.83 -3.01
C PRO A 204 -5.60 7.70 -3.83
N CYS A 205 -4.81 8.77 -3.90
CA CYS A 205 -3.46 8.68 -4.44
C CYS A 205 -2.47 8.35 -3.32
N PRO A 206 -1.60 7.34 -3.49
CA PRO A 206 -0.46 7.16 -2.62
C PRO A 206 0.37 8.45 -2.59
N PRO A 207 0.91 8.83 -1.43
CA PRO A 207 1.75 10.00 -1.35
C PRO A 207 2.98 9.80 -2.23
N ASN A 208 3.31 10.78 -3.08
CA ASN A 208 4.54 10.80 -3.90
C ASN A 208 5.79 11.11 -3.07
N THR A 209 5.67 11.07 -1.75
CA THR A 209 6.76 11.11 -0.80
C THR A 209 7.01 9.66 -0.38
N LEU A 210 8.15 9.09 -0.79
CA LEU A 210 8.69 7.98 -0.03
C LEU A 210 8.91 8.55 1.36
N ALA A 211 8.53 7.84 2.40
CA ALA A 211 8.87 8.24 3.75
C ALA A 211 9.84 7.22 4.31
N GLY A 212 10.60 7.66 5.30
CA GLY A 212 11.53 6.83 6.04
C GLY A 212 11.50 7.25 7.50
N GLY A 213 12.13 6.45 8.35
CA GLY A 213 12.46 6.88 9.70
C GLY A 213 13.30 8.15 9.64
N CYS A 214 12.80 9.22 10.25
CA CYS A 214 13.54 10.44 10.49
C CYS A 214 13.87 10.50 11.98
N CYS A 215 15.15 10.30 12.29
CA CYS A 215 15.64 10.33 13.65
C CYS A 215 16.02 11.74 14.08
N PHE A 216 15.78 12.10 15.34
CA PHE A 216 16.13 13.39 15.93
C PHE A 216 17.12 13.25 17.09
N GLU A 217 17.74 14.37 17.47
CA GLU A 217 18.69 14.47 18.60
C GLU A 217 18.16 13.91 19.93
N ASP A 218 16.85 14.01 20.17
CA ASP A 218 16.19 13.55 21.39
C ASP A 218 15.82 12.06 21.35
N LEU A 219 16.35 11.32 20.37
CA LEU A 219 16.05 9.91 20.08
C LEU A 219 14.59 9.66 19.67
N SER A 220 13.82 10.71 19.39
CA SER A 220 12.51 10.55 18.77
C SER A 220 12.66 10.17 17.29
N CYS A 221 11.65 9.47 16.79
CA CYS A 221 11.55 9.09 15.39
C CYS A 221 10.20 9.56 14.84
N GLN A 222 10.21 10.12 13.63
CA GLN A 222 9.01 10.41 12.87
C GLN A 222 9.13 9.84 11.46
N ILE A 223 8.03 9.43 10.86
CA ILE A 223 8.01 9.05 9.45
C ILE A 223 7.85 10.32 8.63
N LEU A 224 8.95 10.77 8.03
CA LEU A 224 9.01 11.96 7.18
C LEU A 224 9.65 11.58 5.84
N ASP A 225 9.47 12.41 4.82
CA ASP A 225 10.29 12.31 3.62
C ASP A 225 11.70 12.88 3.86
N GLU A 226 12.63 12.62 2.95
CA GLU A 226 14.02 13.08 3.11
C GLU A 226 14.11 14.62 3.23
N PRO A 227 13.48 15.43 2.36
CA PRO A 227 13.49 16.89 2.50
C PRO A 227 12.95 17.39 3.84
N ASP A 228 11.77 16.94 4.25
CA ASP A 228 11.13 17.34 5.50
C ASP A 228 11.95 16.88 6.71
N CYS A 229 12.57 15.70 6.63
CA CYS A 229 13.46 15.20 7.67
C CYS A 229 14.69 16.11 7.85
N LEU A 230 15.35 16.46 6.75
CA LEU A 230 16.52 17.34 6.77
C LEU A 230 16.15 18.76 7.23
N ASP A 231 15.01 19.29 6.76
CA ASP A 231 14.51 20.61 7.15
C ASP A 231 14.09 20.66 8.63
N ALA A 232 13.60 19.54 9.17
CA ALA A 232 13.31 19.38 10.60
C ALA A 232 14.57 19.16 11.46
N GLY A 233 15.77 19.11 10.85
CA GLY A 233 17.03 18.89 11.54
C GLY A 233 17.26 17.44 11.97
N GLY A 234 16.52 16.50 11.36
CA GLY A 234 16.65 15.07 11.58
C GLY A 234 17.61 14.38 10.59
N GLN A 235 17.76 13.07 10.77
CA GLN A 235 18.69 12.21 10.05
C GLN A 235 17.84 11.11 9.44
N PHE A 236 17.76 11.18 8.12
CA PHE A 236 16.97 10.27 7.35
C PHE A 236 17.62 8.89 7.34
N GLN A 237 16.87 7.87 7.77
CA GLN A 237 17.35 6.48 7.88
C GLN A 237 17.28 5.73 6.54
N GLY A 238 16.72 6.35 5.51
CA GLY A 238 16.51 5.76 4.19
C GLY A 238 15.04 5.48 3.91
N TRP A 239 14.68 5.43 2.63
CA TRP A 239 13.31 5.19 2.19
C TRP A 239 12.80 3.82 2.63
N GLY A 240 11.53 3.73 3.06
CA GLY A 240 10.90 2.48 3.50
C GLY A 240 11.38 1.97 4.86
N THR A 241 12.31 2.67 5.52
CA THR A 241 12.60 2.43 6.93
C THR A 241 11.47 2.98 7.79
N ASN A 242 11.22 2.36 8.94
CA ASN A 242 10.20 2.80 9.87
C ASN A 242 10.82 3.25 11.20
N CYS A 243 9.97 3.56 12.17
CA CYS A 243 10.36 3.98 13.51
C CYS A 243 10.25 2.86 14.55
N ASP A 244 10.31 1.59 14.11
CA ASP A 244 10.22 0.44 15.02
C ASP A 244 11.55 0.17 15.74
N GLU A 245 12.67 0.48 15.09
CA GLU A 245 13.99 0.47 15.71
C GLU A 245 14.25 1.81 16.42
N PRO A 246 14.84 1.81 17.63
CA PRO A 246 15.18 3.04 18.34
C PRO A 246 16.05 3.96 17.48
N CYS A 247 15.86 5.28 17.55
CA CYS A 247 16.77 6.20 16.91
C CYS A 247 18.10 6.25 17.64
N HIS A 248 19.20 6.01 16.91
CA HIS A 248 20.55 6.06 17.44
C HIS A 248 21.24 7.35 16.98
N TRP A 249 20.67 8.50 17.32
CA TRP A 249 21.24 9.80 16.93
C TRP A 249 22.64 9.97 17.51
N ASN A 250 23.65 10.02 16.63
CA ASN A 250 25.04 10.32 16.95
C ASN A 250 25.69 9.43 18.04
N GLN A 251 25.08 8.28 18.34
CA GLN A 251 25.63 7.26 19.24
C GLN A 251 25.90 5.93 18.53
N SER A 252 25.55 5.85 17.24
CA SER A 252 26.00 4.76 16.39
C SER A 252 27.46 4.99 16.01
N GLY A 253 28.27 3.97 16.27
CA GLY A 253 29.59 3.82 15.69
C GLY A 253 29.79 2.37 15.32
N VAL A 254 30.95 2.06 14.77
CA VAL A 254 31.31 0.69 14.44
C VAL A 254 32.28 0.14 15.45
N CYS A 255 32.10 -1.13 15.80
CA CYS A 255 33.06 -1.90 16.55
C CYS A 255 33.97 -2.61 15.57
N CYS A 256 35.26 -2.30 15.61
CA CYS A 256 36.27 -3.05 14.89
C CYS A 256 36.73 -4.22 15.73
N LEU A 257 36.35 -5.42 15.29
CA LEU A 257 36.76 -6.67 15.94
C LEU A 257 38.23 -6.98 15.61
N PRO A 258 38.92 -7.79 16.45
CA PRO A 258 40.33 -8.11 16.24
C PRO A 258 40.68 -8.78 14.91
N ASP A 259 39.71 -9.37 14.22
CA ASP A 259 39.85 -10.00 12.90
C ASP A 259 39.61 -9.03 11.72
N GLY A 260 39.30 -7.77 12.01
CA GLY A 260 39.00 -6.73 11.01
C GLY A 260 37.54 -6.71 10.55
N GLU A 261 36.67 -7.51 11.18
CA GLU A 261 35.22 -7.39 10.99
C GLU A 261 34.72 -6.07 11.58
N CYS A 262 33.82 -5.42 10.82
CA CYS A 262 33.17 -4.19 11.22
C CYS A 262 31.71 -4.50 11.55
N VAL A 263 31.30 -4.18 12.77
CA VAL A 263 29.93 -4.39 13.25
C VAL A 263 29.38 -3.10 13.81
N TYR A 264 28.19 -2.69 13.39
CA TYR A 264 27.48 -1.59 14.05
C TYR A 264 27.14 -2.00 15.48
N VAL A 265 27.43 -1.14 16.45
CA VAL A 265 27.18 -1.43 17.86
C VAL A 265 26.62 -0.21 18.58
N PHE A 266 25.69 -0.48 19.50
CA PHE A 266 25.16 0.47 20.44
C PHE A 266 24.68 -0.25 21.71
N PRO A 267 24.86 0.32 22.92
CA PRO A 267 25.70 1.48 23.24
C PRO A 267 27.20 1.23 23.00
N SER A 268 28.02 2.30 22.93
CA SER A 268 29.45 2.20 22.55
C SER A 268 30.28 1.30 23.46
N ASP A 269 29.90 1.20 24.74
CA ASP A 269 30.53 0.35 25.74
C ASP A 269 30.37 -1.15 25.44
N ALA A 270 29.30 -1.55 24.73
CA ALA A 270 29.12 -2.93 24.29
C ALA A 270 30.23 -3.39 23.31
N CYS A 271 30.90 -2.47 22.61
CA CYS A 271 32.02 -2.80 21.74
C CYS A 271 33.18 -3.42 22.53
N GLU A 272 33.55 -2.79 23.65
CA GLU A 272 34.67 -3.22 24.46
C GLU A 272 34.25 -4.31 25.45
N SER A 273 33.04 -4.20 26.03
CA SER A 273 32.59 -5.09 27.10
C SER A 273 32.07 -6.43 26.61
N GLU A 274 31.38 -6.46 25.46
CA GLU A 274 30.74 -7.67 24.93
C GLU A 274 31.49 -8.24 23.73
N LEU A 275 31.97 -7.38 22.84
CA LEU A 275 32.55 -7.79 21.55
C LEU A 275 34.09 -7.82 21.55
N GLY A 276 34.74 -7.20 22.54
CA GLY A 276 36.20 -7.15 22.66
C GLY A 276 36.89 -6.42 21.50
N GLY A 277 36.17 -5.52 20.81
CA GLY A 277 36.68 -4.69 19.73
C GLY A 277 37.05 -3.27 20.19
N TYR A 278 37.34 -2.41 19.22
CA TYR A 278 37.56 -0.98 19.43
C TYR A 278 36.47 -0.16 18.73
N PHE A 279 35.87 0.78 19.44
CA PHE A 279 34.75 1.58 18.94
C PHE A 279 35.25 2.79 18.13
N LEU A 280 34.67 2.97 16.94
CA LEU A 280 34.84 4.12 16.09
C LEU A 280 33.53 4.90 16.02
N GLU A 281 33.48 6.02 16.73
CA GLU A 281 32.33 6.92 16.76
C GLU A 281 32.10 7.59 15.41
N GLY A 282 30.88 7.52 14.89
CA GLY A 282 30.49 8.21 13.64
C GLY A 282 31.02 7.61 12.34
N GLU A 283 31.72 6.47 12.38
CA GLU A 283 32.17 5.72 11.20
C GLU A 283 31.10 4.73 10.71
N VAL A 284 31.20 4.29 9.45
CA VAL A 284 30.30 3.32 8.80
C VAL A 284 31.09 2.10 8.32
N CYS A 285 30.46 0.91 8.20
CA CYS A 285 31.17 -0.31 7.77
C CYS A 285 31.41 -0.43 6.26
N ASP A 286 30.91 0.52 5.47
CA ASP A 286 31.18 0.60 4.03
C ASP A 286 31.51 2.04 3.61
N PRO A 287 32.77 2.36 3.28
CA PRO A 287 33.92 1.44 3.22
C PRO A 287 34.37 0.97 4.62
N ASN A 288 34.77 -0.31 4.76
CA ASN A 288 35.18 -0.89 6.05
C ASN A 288 36.37 -0.12 6.66
N PRO A 289 36.18 0.58 7.80
CA PRO A 289 37.20 1.43 8.42
C PRO A 289 38.15 0.61 9.31
N CYS A 290 37.84 -0.67 9.56
CA CYS A 290 38.62 -1.59 10.38
C CYS A 290 39.84 -2.19 9.66
N VAL A 291 40.16 -1.69 8.46
CA VAL A 291 41.40 -2.04 7.78
C VAL A 291 42.59 -1.36 8.47
N PRO A 292 43.64 -2.09 8.89
CA PRO A 292 44.83 -1.46 9.43
C PRO A 292 45.50 -0.67 8.31
N THR A 293 45.42 0.66 8.34
CA THR A 293 46.29 1.51 7.52
C THR A 293 47.72 1.26 7.99
N PRO A 294 48.65 0.78 7.13
CA PRO A 294 50.04 0.64 7.53
C PRO A 294 50.58 2.03 7.88
N THR A 295 50.79 2.30 9.17
CA THR A 295 51.30 3.58 9.67
C THR A 295 52.82 3.71 9.50
N GLU A 296 53.48 2.66 9.01
CA GLU A 296 54.90 2.66 8.71
C GLU A 296 55.16 2.12 7.29
N ASP A 297 55.90 2.89 6.49
CA ASP A 297 56.41 2.45 5.19
C ASP A 297 57.33 1.23 5.39
N ASN A 298 56.82 0.05 5.04
CA ASN A 298 57.57 -1.18 5.10
C ASN A 298 57.79 -1.75 3.71
N SER A 299 59.01 -2.17 3.41
CA SER A 299 59.30 -2.77 2.11
C SER A 299 58.55 -4.09 1.94
N TRP A 300 58.17 -4.45 0.71
CA TRP A 300 57.56 -5.74 0.40
C TRP A 300 58.41 -6.94 0.86
N GLY A 301 59.73 -6.75 0.98
CA GLY A 301 60.65 -7.73 1.57
C GLY A 301 60.46 -7.92 3.08
N GLY A 302 60.21 -6.84 3.82
CA GLY A 302 59.96 -6.86 5.27
C GLY A 302 58.62 -7.50 5.65
N VAL A 303 57.61 -7.36 4.80
CA VAL A 303 56.33 -8.05 4.95
C VAL A 303 56.51 -9.56 4.71
N LYS A 304 57.19 -9.94 3.62
CA LYS A 304 57.41 -11.36 3.27
C LYS A 304 58.27 -12.13 4.26
N SER A 305 59.22 -11.48 4.95
CA SER A 305 60.03 -12.16 5.97
C SER A 305 59.24 -12.57 7.21
N ARG A 306 58.05 -12.00 7.45
CA ARG A 306 57.19 -12.35 8.59
C ARG A 306 56.32 -13.59 8.35
N PHE A 307 56.19 -14.06 7.11
CA PHE A 307 55.35 -15.20 6.73
C PHE A 307 56.15 -16.37 6.14
N ARG A 308 57.45 -16.43 6.41
CA ARG A 308 58.29 -17.61 6.11
C ARG A 308 58.55 -18.36 7.43
N GLU A 309 57.78 -19.41 7.67
CA GLU A 309 58.24 -20.57 8.45
C GLU A 309 59.23 -21.40 7.61
#